data_AF-A0A372DV73-F1
#
_entry.id   AF-A0A372DV73-F1
#
_cell.length_a   1.000
_cell.length_b   1.000
_cell.length_c   1.000
_cell.angle_alpha   90.00
_cell.angle_beta   90.00
_cell.angle_gamma   90.00
#
_symmetry.space_group_name_H-M   'P 1'
#
loop_
_entity.id
_entity.type
_entity.pdbx_description
1 polymer ?
#
loop_
_entity_poly.entity_id
_entity_poly.type
_entity_poly.pdbx_seq_one_letter_code
_entity_poly.pdbx_strand_id
1 'polypeptide(L)'
;MRAFLFVPALAATLLSSCSEAQTNQSEDSAMNSGTTNQSEQKGKKGKKNKDKAAAIANLTQVGEIAEVPESSGLALTGENGTFYTHGDEGNPPVLFKIDAQGNVLARIEVPVKSGDWESVTRDNAGNVYIGNVGNNNNDRQDLAILRINPLNPKIVQEIRLKYPDQTEFPPKKKDRNFDCEATLWHDGQLYLFTKDRGLGTTSKVYTVPAQPGNYTAKLLTKLAIPGEVTDAALSPDGRRLVLLAREEMFVFEGDNLAAILKAKPTQVSLKGVGQTEGAVFTTDHMLYLSTEQGGLYTYQFQ
;
A
#
# COMPACT_ATOMS: atom_id res chain seq x y z
N MET A 1 -63.26 5.19 39.35
CA MET A 1 -62.43 5.42 40.55
C MET A 1 -61.16 6.15 40.13
N ARG A 2 -60.84 7.23 40.85
CA ARG A 2 -59.69 8.12 40.66
C ARG A 2 -58.38 7.44 41.08
N ALA A 3 -57.27 7.75 40.41
CA ALA A 3 -56.10 8.37 41.05
C ALA A 3 -55.03 8.77 39.99
N PHE A 4 -54.83 10.07 39.88
CA PHE A 4 -53.63 10.72 39.31
C PHE A 4 -52.44 10.56 40.26
N LEU A 5 -51.21 10.56 39.73
CA LEU A 5 -50.04 11.18 40.39
C LEU A 5 -48.99 11.61 39.33
N PHE A 6 -48.50 12.84 39.52
CA PHE A 6 -47.54 13.68 38.76
C PHE A 6 -46.07 13.23 38.98
N VAL A 7 -45.16 13.20 37.97
CA VAL A 7 -44.15 14.22 37.52
C VAL A 7 -43.03 14.49 38.58
N PRO A 8 -41.69 14.55 38.26
CA PRO A 8 -41.10 15.39 37.21
C PRO A 8 -39.93 14.88 36.36
N ALA A 9 -39.72 15.62 35.28
CA ALA A 9 -38.60 15.61 34.34
C ALA A 9 -37.35 16.32 34.91
N LEU A 10 -36.16 15.90 34.46
CA LEU A 10 -34.92 16.64 34.62
C LEU A 10 -34.21 16.74 33.26
N ALA A 11 -34.09 17.96 32.75
CA ALA A 11 -33.27 18.31 31.61
C ALA A 11 -31.89 18.75 32.11
N ALA A 12 -30.82 18.24 31.49
CA ALA A 12 -29.46 18.74 31.70
C ALA A 12 -28.83 19.07 30.34
N THR A 13 -28.66 20.38 30.12
CA THR A 13 -27.88 21.00 29.06
C THR A 13 -26.39 20.93 29.42
N LEU A 14 -25.52 20.51 28.50
CA LEU A 14 -24.09 20.75 28.58
C LEU A 14 -23.68 21.69 27.45
N LEU A 15 -23.19 22.86 27.87
CA LEU A 15 -22.63 23.92 27.03
C LEU A 15 -21.16 23.63 26.72
N SER A 16 -20.78 24.03 25.52
CA SER A 16 -19.42 24.21 25.02
C SER A 16 -18.63 25.25 25.83
N SER A 17 -17.32 25.05 26.02
CA SER A 17 -16.38 26.17 26.02
C SER A 17 -15.01 25.78 25.45
N CYS A 18 -14.59 26.54 24.43
CA CYS A 18 -13.20 26.68 24.01
C CYS A 18 -12.49 27.61 25.01
N SER A 19 -11.21 27.37 25.28
CA SER A 19 -10.37 28.26 26.08
C SER A 19 -9.25 28.82 25.20
N GLU A 20 -9.30 30.13 24.95
CA GLU A 20 -8.24 30.91 24.32
C GLU A 20 -7.36 31.61 25.36
N ALA A 21 -6.16 31.92 24.88
CA ALA A 21 -5.03 32.57 25.53
C ALA A 21 -5.34 33.84 26.34
N GLN A 22 -4.57 34.02 27.42
CA GLN A 22 -4.37 35.32 28.07
C GLN A 22 -2.97 35.85 27.73
N THR A 23 -2.94 36.94 26.96
CA THR A 23 -1.88 37.95 26.99
C THR A 23 -2.19 38.97 28.08
N ASN A 24 -1.19 39.40 28.85
CA ASN A 24 -1.20 40.70 29.50
C ASN A 24 0.12 41.43 29.24
N GLN A 25 -0.07 42.66 28.77
CA GLN A 25 0.90 43.76 28.72
C GLN A 25 1.22 44.21 30.17
N SER A 26 2.18 45.08 30.50
CA SER A 26 2.62 46.28 29.78
C SER A 26 3.90 46.89 30.40
N GLU A 27 4.45 47.87 29.65
CA GLU A 27 5.12 49.10 30.10
C GLU A 27 6.57 49.03 30.66
N ASP A 28 7.50 49.95 30.36
CA ASP A 28 7.36 51.31 29.82
C ASP A 28 8.68 51.89 29.23
N SER A 29 8.50 52.87 28.35
CA SER A 29 9.32 54.08 28.07
C SER A 29 10.81 54.01 27.69
N ALA A 30 11.16 54.60 26.54
CA ALA A 30 11.83 55.92 26.44
C ALA A 30 12.39 56.20 25.03
N MET A 31 12.10 57.40 24.52
CA MET A 31 12.65 57.99 23.29
C MET A 31 14.15 58.30 23.40
N ASN A 32 14.93 58.15 22.32
CA ASN A 32 15.63 59.29 21.69
C ASN A 32 16.27 58.94 20.32
N SER A 33 16.32 59.98 19.50
CA SER A 33 16.90 60.23 18.17
C SER A 33 18.23 59.59 17.78
N GLY A 34 18.43 59.44 16.46
CA GLY A 34 19.74 59.15 15.86
C GLY A 34 19.67 58.91 14.35
N THR A 35 20.13 59.90 13.58
CA THR A 35 20.06 60.03 12.12
C THR A 35 21.07 59.14 11.37
N THR A 36 20.68 58.70 10.16
CA THR A 36 21.47 58.49 8.92
C THR A 36 22.54 57.39 8.80
N ASN A 37 22.31 56.60 7.74
CA ASN A 37 23.20 56.28 6.61
C ASN A 37 23.94 54.93 6.53
N GLN A 38 23.84 54.40 5.30
CA GLN A 38 24.72 53.48 4.56
C GLN A 38 24.45 51.96 4.63
N SER A 39 23.79 51.53 3.54
CA SER A 39 24.22 50.45 2.62
C SER A 39 24.99 49.26 3.18
N GLU A 40 24.41 48.07 3.04
CA GLU A 40 25.16 46.87 2.65
C GLU A 40 24.23 45.82 2.03
N GLN A 41 24.46 45.55 0.74
CA GLN A 41 23.90 44.41 0.03
C GLN A 41 24.42 43.12 0.66
N LYS A 42 23.54 42.34 1.31
CA LYS A 42 23.84 40.94 1.66
C LYS A 42 23.50 40.03 0.48
N GLY A 43 24.56 39.45 -0.08
CA GLY A 43 24.51 38.48 -1.16
C GLY A 43 23.65 37.26 -0.84
N LYS A 44 22.92 36.80 -1.86
CA LYS A 44 22.24 35.51 -1.92
C LYS A 44 23.25 34.38 -1.72
N LYS A 45 23.21 33.71 -0.56
CA LYS A 45 23.92 32.45 -0.33
C LYS A 45 23.06 31.27 -0.81
N GLY A 46 23.63 30.53 -1.76
CA GLY A 46 23.60 29.06 -1.79
C GLY A 46 22.26 28.40 -2.03
N LYS A 47 21.89 28.22 -3.30
CA LYS A 47 20.98 27.15 -3.71
C LYS A 47 21.67 25.82 -3.36
N LYS A 48 21.17 25.14 -2.32
CA LYS A 48 21.62 23.77 -1.98
C LYS A 48 21.47 22.91 -3.25
N ASN A 49 22.59 22.38 -3.74
CA ASN A 49 22.57 21.27 -4.68
C ASN A 49 21.81 20.14 -3.97
N LYS A 50 20.62 19.80 -4.45
CA LYS A 50 20.03 18.50 -4.16
C LYS A 50 21.00 17.49 -4.77
N ASP A 51 21.60 16.67 -3.93
CA ASP A 51 22.40 15.54 -4.37
C ASP A 51 21.55 14.73 -5.34
N LYS A 52 21.95 14.71 -6.61
CA LYS A 52 21.29 13.93 -7.64
C LYS A 52 21.58 12.47 -7.29
N ALA A 53 20.57 11.75 -6.81
CA ALA A 53 20.70 10.33 -6.50
C ALA A 53 21.37 9.61 -7.68
N ALA A 54 22.30 8.70 -7.39
CA ALA A 54 22.95 7.92 -8.42
C ALA A 54 21.89 7.17 -9.25
N ALA A 55 22.05 7.16 -10.57
CA ALA A 55 21.10 6.46 -11.43
C ALA A 55 21.15 4.95 -11.12
N ILE A 56 19.98 4.36 -10.86
CA ILE A 56 19.83 2.92 -10.70
C ILE A 56 19.75 2.31 -12.11
N ALA A 57 20.61 1.33 -12.40
CA ALA A 57 20.64 0.70 -13.71
C ALA A 57 19.28 0.07 -14.06
N ASN A 58 18.86 0.21 -15.32
CA ASN A 58 17.60 -0.29 -15.88
C ASN A 58 16.31 0.30 -15.30
N LEU A 59 16.39 1.22 -14.34
CA LEU A 59 15.24 1.90 -13.75
C LEU A 59 15.06 3.27 -14.40
N THR A 60 13.85 3.58 -14.86
CA THR A 60 13.49 4.88 -15.45
C THR A 60 12.20 5.38 -14.83
N GLN A 61 12.17 6.61 -14.32
CA GLN A 61 10.91 7.24 -13.93
C GLN A 61 10.15 7.66 -15.19
N VAL A 62 8.90 7.22 -15.32
CA VAL A 62 8.05 7.44 -16.50
C VAL A 62 6.83 8.33 -16.20
N GLY A 63 6.51 8.54 -14.94
CA GLY A 63 5.34 9.31 -14.54
C GLY A 63 5.21 9.57 -13.04
N GLU A 64 4.05 10.09 -12.66
CA GLU A 64 3.65 10.37 -11.29
C GLU A 64 2.14 10.16 -11.12
N ILE A 65 1.74 9.38 -10.12
CA ILE A 65 0.36 9.12 -9.71
C ILE A 65 -0.06 10.18 -8.68
N ALA A 66 -0.33 11.40 -9.14
CA ALA A 66 -0.57 12.54 -8.25
C ALA A 66 -1.95 12.55 -7.55
N GLU A 67 -2.94 11.88 -8.14
CA GLU A 67 -4.35 11.94 -7.69
C GLU A 67 -4.77 10.74 -6.81
N VAL A 68 -3.86 9.80 -6.55
CA VAL A 68 -4.10 8.64 -5.67
C VAL A 68 -3.22 8.80 -4.43
N PRO A 69 -3.80 9.13 -3.27
CA PRO A 69 -3.04 9.28 -2.03
C PRO A 69 -2.41 7.94 -1.66
N GLU A 70 -1.09 7.95 -1.42
CA GLU A 70 -0.35 6.76 -0.98
C GLU A 70 -0.66 5.54 -1.87
N SER A 71 -0.43 5.70 -3.18
CA SER A 71 -0.72 4.63 -4.16
C SER A 71 -0.08 3.31 -3.75
N SER A 72 -0.90 2.28 -3.61
CA SER A 72 -0.51 0.92 -3.24
C SER A 72 -1.08 -0.10 -4.24
N GLY A 73 -0.24 -1.06 -4.63
CA GLY A 73 -0.51 -2.09 -5.63
C GLY A 73 -0.56 -1.61 -7.09
N LEU A 74 -0.24 -2.51 -8.02
CA LEU A 74 -0.48 -2.32 -9.46
C LEU A 74 -1.00 -3.60 -10.11
N ALA A 75 -2.03 -3.46 -10.96
CA ALA A 75 -2.51 -4.56 -11.80
C ALA A 75 -2.79 -4.10 -13.22
N LEU A 76 -2.65 -4.98 -14.21
CA LEU A 76 -3.07 -4.67 -15.59
C LEU A 76 -4.59 -4.53 -15.64
N THR A 77 -5.10 -3.61 -16.46
CA THR A 77 -6.55 -3.56 -16.74
C THR A 77 -6.96 -4.55 -17.83
N GLY A 78 -5.99 -4.97 -18.66
CA GLY A 78 -6.21 -5.68 -19.93
C GLY A 78 -6.17 -4.76 -21.15
N GLU A 79 -6.20 -3.43 -20.95
CA GLU A 79 -5.95 -2.43 -21.99
C GLU A 79 -4.50 -1.96 -21.93
N ASN A 80 -3.82 -1.95 -23.08
CA ASN A 80 -2.40 -1.60 -23.18
C ASN A 80 -2.09 -0.23 -22.54
N GLY A 81 -1.05 -0.21 -21.70
CA GLY A 81 -0.57 1.02 -21.07
C GLY A 81 -1.49 1.58 -19.99
N THR A 82 -2.41 0.77 -19.45
CA THR A 82 -3.26 1.19 -18.33
C THR A 82 -3.23 0.19 -17.18
N PHE A 83 -3.30 0.72 -15.97
CA PHE A 83 -3.14 -0.03 -14.73
C PHE A 83 -4.28 0.27 -13.75
N TYR A 84 -4.58 -0.68 -12.89
CA TYR A 84 -5.35 -0.47 -11.68
C TYR A 84 -4.41 -0.23 -10.50
N THR A 85 -4.78 0.69 -9.61
CA THR A 85 -4.13 0.98 -8.33
C THR A 85 -5.21 1.39 -7.31
N HIS A 86 -4.87 1.46 -6.03
CA HIS A 86 -5.70 2.03 -4.97
C HIS A 86 -4.86 2.92 -4.04
N GLY A 87 -5.53 3.70 -3.20
CA GLY A 87 -4.85 4.35 -2.07
C GLY A 87 -4.70 3.38 -0.91
N ASP A 88 -3.78 3.70 0.00
CA ASP A 88 -3.49 2.93 1.22
C ASP A 88 -4.51 3.20 2.37
N GLU A 89 -4.26 2.66 3.57
CA GLU A 89 -5.09 2.75 4.77
C GLU A 89 -5.74 4.15 4.98
N GLY A 90 -7.04 4.15 5.27
CA GLY A 90 -7.79 5.37 5.57
C GLY A 90 -8.33 6.11 4.35
N ASN A 91 -8.00 5.68 3.13
CA ASN A 91 -8.58 6.23 1.91
C ASN A 91 -9.96 5.62 1.58
N PRO A 92 -10.79 6.33 0.78
CA PRO A 92 -12.05 5.77 0.27
C PRO A 92 -11.81 4.49 -0.56
N PRO A 93 -12.74 3.51 -0.52
CA PRO A 93 -12.63 2.25 -1.26
C PRO A 93 -12.85 2.45 -2.77
N VAL A 94 -11.86 3.03 -3.43
CA VAL A 94 -11.88 3.39 -4.85
C VAL A 94 -10.72 2.69 -5.55
N LEU A 95 -11.05 1.93 -6.59
CA LEU A 95 -10.07 1.41 -7.53
C LEU A 95 -9.87 2.43 -8.65
N PHE A 96 -8.64 2.89 -8.84
CA PHE A 96 -8.29 3.87 -9.85
C PHE A 96 -7.75 3.16 -11.08
N LYS A 97 -8.22 3.56 -12.27
CA LYS A 97 -7.58 3.22 -13.54
C LYS A 97 -6.65 4.39 -13.91
N ILE A 98 -5.37 4.10 -14.13
CA ILE A 98 -4.35 5.09 -14.52
C ILE A 98 -3.74 4.73 -15.87
N ASP A 99 -3.16 5.70 -16.57
CA ASP A 99 -2.30 5.46 -17.72
C ASP A 99 -0.82 5.22 -17.32
N ALA A 100 0.04 4.97 -18.30
CA ALA A 100 1.47 4.71 -18.10
C ALA A 100 2.29 5.94 -17.67
N GLN A 101 1.65 7.11 -17.52
CA GLN A 101 2.24 8.33 -16.96
C GLN A 101 1.68 8.63 -15.56
N GLY A 102 0.74 7.83 -15.06
CA GLY A 102 0.10 7.98 -13.75
C GLY A 102 -1.16 8.85 -13.74
N ASN A 103 -1.65 9.30 -14.91
CA ASN A 103 -2.88 10.11 -14.96
C ASN A 103 -4.10 9.23 -14.69
N VAL A 104 -5.04 9.70 -13.85
CA VAL A 104 -6.26 8.96 -13.55
C VAL A 104 -7.24 9.06 -14.73
N LEU A 105 -7.55 7.90 -15.32
CA LEU A 105 -8.50 7.73 -16.41
C LEU A 105 -9.92 7.42 -15.92
N ALA A 106 -10.04 6.70 -14.81
CA ALA A 106 -11.33 6.37 -14.20
C ALA A 106 -11.21 6.10 -12.70
N ARG A 107 -12.32 6.26 -11.99
CA ARG A 107 -12.50 5.95 -10.57
C ARG A 107 -13.64 4.96 -10.43
N ILE A 108 -13.40 3.83 -9.77
CA ILE A 108 -14.35 2.74 -9.62
C ILE A 108 -14.63 2.58 -8.12
N GLU A 109 -15.77 3.09 -7.67
CA GLU A 109 -16.21 2.92 -6.29
C GLU A 109 -16.60 1.46 -6.02
N VAL A 110 -16.03 0.88 -4.96
CA VAL A 110 -16.34 -0.47 -4.51
C VAL A 110 -17.20 -0.34 -3.24
N PRO A 111 -18.42 -0.91 -3.19
CA PRO A 111 -19.38 -0.68 -2.11
C PRO A 111 -19.06 -1.51 -0.84
N VAL A 112 -17.88 -1.29 -0.26
CA VAL A 112 -17.41 -1.89 0.99
C VAL A 112 -17.20 -0.81 2.05
N LYS A 113 -17.14 -1.23 3.32
CA LYS A 113 -17.05 -0.28 4.45
C LYS A 113 -15.65 0.32 4.64
N SER A 114 -14.59 -0.43 4.30
CA SER A 114 -13.20 -0.03 4.48
C SER A 114 -12.45 -0.10 3.16
N GLY A 115 -11.64 0.92 2.90
CA GLY A 115 -10.66 0.99 1.81
C GLY A 115 -9.24 0.61 2.23
N ASP A 116 -9.08 0.01 3.42
CA ASP A 116 -7.81 -0.52 3.93
C ASP A 116 -7.39 -1.75 3.10
N TRP A 117 -6.87 -1.47 1.92
CA TRP A 117 -6.50 -2.42 0.89
C TRP A 117 -5.00 -2.37 0.72
N GLU A 118 -4.38 -3.54 0.63
CA GLU A 118 -2.92 -3.65 0.59
C GLU A 118 -2.38 -4.02 -0.80
N SER A 119 -3.19 -4.68 -1.61
CA SER A 119 -2.75 -5.13 -2.94
C SER A 119 -3.90 -5.28 -3.93
N VAL A 120 -3.54 -5.28 -5.20
CA VAL A 120 -4.44 -5.55 -6.30
C VAL A 120 -3.81 -6.48 -7.33
N THR A 121 -4.56 -7.47 -7.80
CA THR A 121 -4.17 -8.35 -8.90
C THR A 121 -5.37 -8.68 -9.79
N ARG A 122 -5.16 -9.36 -10.92
CA ARG A 122 -6.20 -9.63 -11.92
C ARG A 122 -6.05 -11.03 -12.51
N ASP A 123 -7.16 -11.69 -12.79
CA ASP A 123 -7.15 -12.93 -13.57
C ASP A 123 -7.28 -12.73 -15.09
N ASN A 124 -7.08 -13.81 -15.84
CA ASN A 124 -7.23 -13.79 -17.30
C ASN A 124 -8.66 -13.49 -17.77
N ALA A 125 -9.67 -13.63 -16.91
CA ALA A 125 -11.06 -13.33 -17.22
C ALA A 125 -11.45 -11.87 -16.95
N GLY A 126 -10.53 -11.06 -16.38
CA GLY A 126 -10.79 -9.67 -16.05
C GLY A 126 -11.37 -9.41 -14.67
N ASN A 127 -11.46 -10.43 -13.81
CA ASN A 127 -11.80 -10.19 -12.40
C ASN A 127 -10.59 -9.59 -11.70
N VAL A 128 -10.85 -8.58 -10.88
CA VAL A 128 -9.86 -7.92 -10.04
C VAL A 128 -10.01 -8.43 -8.61
N TYR A 129 -8.88 -8.73 -8.00
CA TYR A 129 -8.75 -9.21 -6.64
C TYR A 129 -8.05 -8.14 -5.82
N ILE A 130 -8.66 -7.74 -4.71
CA ILE A 130 -8.17 -6.65 -3.85
C ILE A 130 -7.95 -7.22 -2.46
N GLY A 131 -6.73 -7.11 -1.94
CA GLY A 131 -6.34 -7.65 -0.65
C GLY A 131 -6.82 -6.77 0.50
N ASN A 132 -7.91 -7.14 1.18
CA ASN A 132 -8.24 -6.62 2.51
C ASN A 132 -7.75 -7.64 3.56
N VAL A 133 -6.43 -7.83 3.54
CA VAL A 133 -5.73 -8.88 4.31
C VAL A 133 -4.52 -8.34 5.08
N GLY A 134 -4.29 -7.03 5.04
CA GLY A 134 -3.37 -6.32 5.91
C GLY A 134 -3.73 -6.55 7.37
N ASN A 135 -2.70 -6.73 8.20
CA ASN A 135 -2.80 -7.17 9.57
C ASN A 135 -1.58 -6.70 10.37
N ASN A 136 -1.30 -5.39 10.34
CA ASN A 136 -0.20 -4.72 11.02
C ASN A 136 0.00 -5.19 12.47
N ASN A 137 -1.09 -5.32 13.23
CA ASN A 137 -1.06 -5.78 14.62
C ASN A 137 -0.99 -7.30 14.79
N ASN A 138 -1.20 -8.07 13.72
CA ASN A 138 -1.25 -9.54 13.67
C ASN A 138 -2.37 -10.14 14.53
N ASP A 139 -3.46 -9.41 14.75
CA ASP A 139 -4.60 -9.77 15.60
C ASP A 139 -5.94 -9.89 14.84
N ARG A 140 -5.97 -9.57 13.54
CA ARG A 140 -7.18 -9.73 12.71
C ARG A 140 -7.56 -11.18 12.47
N GLN A 141 -8.87 -11.44 12.48
CA GLN A 141 -9.50 -12.74 12.21
C GLN A 141 -10.52 -12.69 11.05
N ASP A 142 -10.68 -11.53 10.41
CA ASP A 142 -11.68 -11.23 9.39
C ASP A 142 -11.06 -10.97 8.01
N LEU A 143 -9.90 -11.58 7.74
CA LEU A 143 -9.16 -11.41 6.50
C LEU A 143 -9.98 -11.85 5.28
N ALA A 144 -10.04 -11.01 4.26
CA ALA A 144 -10.75 -11.29 3.03
C ALA A 144 -10.05 -10.69 1.80
N ILE A 145 -10.03 -11.44 0.71
CA ILE A 145 -9.73 -10.88 -0.62
C ILE A 145 -11.06 -10.59 -1.30
N LEU A 146 -11.25 -9.33 -1.70
CA LEU A 146 -12.42 -8.92 -2.46
C LEU A 146 -12.21 -9.33 -3.92
N ARG A 147 -13.24 -9.90 -4.55
CA ARG A 147 -13.27 -10.20 -5.97
C ARG A 147 -14.37 -9.37 -6.62
N ILE A 148 -14.00 -8.55 -7.59
CA ILE A 148 -14.93 -7.70 -8.34
C ILE A 148 -14.71 -7.88 -9.85
N ASN A 149 -15.76 -7.61 -10.62
CA ASN A 149 -15.62 -7.33 -12.05
C ASN A 149 -15.67 -5.81 -12.22
N PRO A 150 -14.62 -5.16 -12.76
CA PRO A 150 -14.61 -3.69 -12.96
C PRO A 150 -15.77 -3.16 -13.82
N LEU A 151 -16.36 -4.00 -14.69
CA LEU A 151 -17.55 -3.65 -15.49
C LEU A 151 -18.85 -3.70 -14.68
N ASN A 152 -18.84 -4.36 -13.52
CA ASN A 152 -19.97 -4.42 -12.59
C ASN A 152 -19.49 -4.39 -11.13
N PRO A 153 -18.89 -3.27 -10.69
CA PRO A 153 -18.18 -3.17 -9.41
C PRO A 153 -19.11 -3.23 -8.19
N LYS A 154 -20.43 -3.16 -8.41
CA LYS A 154 -21.45 -3.27 -7.36
C LYS A 154 -21.61 -4.70 -6.84
N ILE A 155 -21.17 -5.70 -7.60
CA ILE A 155 -21.16 -7.10 -7.17
C ILE A 155 -19.78 -7.40 -6.59
N VAL A 156 -19.69 -7.35 -5.27
CA VAL A 156 -18.47 -7.71 -4.53
C VAL A 156 -18.63 -9.12 -3.97
N GLN A 157 -17.70 -9.99 -4.30
CA GLN A 157 -17.59 -11.32 -3.71
C GLN A 157 -16.38 -11.36 -2.77
N GLU A 158 -16.42 -12.26 -1.79
CA GLU A 158 -15.34 -12.37 -0.79
C GLU A 158 -14.73 -13.77 -0.79
N ILE A 159 -13.41 -13.80 -0.70
CA ILE A 159 -12.59 -14.98 -0.45
C ILE A 159 -12.03 -14.79 0.95
N ARG A 160 -12.72 -15.34 1.95
CA ARG A 160 -12.33 -15.25 3.35
C ARG A 160 -11.30 -16.30 3.67
N LEU A 161 -10.29 -15.93 4.44
CA LEU A 161 -9.23 -16.85 4.82
C LEU A 161 -8.78 -16.69 6.27
N LYS A 162 -8.20 -17.76 6.78
CA LYS A 162 -7.38 -17.75 7.99
C LYS A 162 -6.06 -18.46 7.72
N TYR A 163 -5.00 -18.04 8.38
CA TYR A 163 -3.72 -18.75 8.32
C TYR A 163 -3.78 -20.04 9.14
N PRO A 164 -3.20 -21.14 8.62
CA PRO A 164 -3.22 -22.43 9.30
C PRO A 164 -2.39 -22.44 10.60
N ASP A 165 -1.38 -21.57 10.70
CA ASP A 165 -0.40 -21.51 11.78
C ASP A 165 -0.51 -20.26 12.67
N GLN A 166 -1.56 -19.45 12.53
CA GLN A 166 -1.86 -18.34 13.45
C GLN A 166 -2.80 -18.82 14.55
N THR A 167 -2.23 -19.23 15.69
CA THR A 167 -3.00 -19.72 16.85
C THR A 167 -3.27 -18.66 17.91
N GLU A 168 -2.60 -17.51 17.82
CA GLU A 168 -2.69 -16.38 18.75
C GLU A 168 -2.97 -15.08 17.97
N PHE A 169 -3.73 -14.17 18.56
CA PHE A 169 -4.18 -12.91 17.94
C PHE A 169 -4.02 -11.75 18.95
N PRO A 170 -2.85 -11.09 19.03
CA PRO A 170 -1.64 -11.34 18.25
C PRO A 170 -0.72 -12.38 18.87
N PRO A 171 0.15 -13.04 18.07
CA PRO A 171 1.23 -13.85 18.61
C PRO A 171 2.29 -12.97 19.28
N LYS A 172 3.23 -13.63 19.97
CA LYS A 172 4.43 -12.97 20.50
C LYS A 172 5.16 -12.20 19.39
N LYS A 173 5.76 -11.06 19.75
CA LYS A 173 6.36 -10.13 18.77
C LYS A 173 7.24 -10.81 17.73
N LYS A 174 8.15 -11.70 18.14
CA LYS A 174 9.06 -12.42 17.23
C LYS A 174 8.37 -13.36 16.22
N ASP A 175 7.11 -13.71 16.46
CA ASP A 175 6.31 -14.65 15.68
C ASP A 175 5.24 -13.93 14.84
N ARG A 176 5.24 -12.58 14.83
CA ARG A 176 4.30 -11.73 14.06
C ARG A 176 4.65 -11.70 12.57
N ASN A 177 4.25 -12.76 11.88
CA ASN A 177 4.44 -12.90 10.44
C ASN A 177 3.14 -13.42 9.80
N PHE A 178 2.08 -12.63 9.99
CA PHE A 178 0.71 -12.83 9.51
C PHE A 178 0.08 -11.53 8.97
N ASP A 179 0.90 -10.50 8.78
CA ASP A 179 0.57 -9.30 8.03
C ASP A 179 0.78 -9.57 6.55
N CYS A 180 -0.19 -9.28 5.68
CA CYS A 180 -0.10 -9.63 4.26
C CYS A 180 -0.33 -8.39 3.40
N GLU A 181 0.74 -7.93 2.77
CA GLU A 181 0.67 -6.75 1.91
C GLU A 181 0.57 -7.11 0.43
N ALA A 182 1.01 -8.29 0.01
CA ALA A 182 1.11 -8.61 -1.41
C ALA A 182 0.29 -9.84 -1.81
N THR A 183 -0.46 -9.71 -2.89
CA THR A 183 -1.26 -10.80 -3.47
C THR A 183 -1.04 -10.95 -4.97
N LEU A 184 -0.98 -12.20 -5.43
CA LEU A 184 -0.79 -12.54 -6.84
C LEU A 184 -1.83 -13.58 -7.28
N TRP A 185 -2.46 -13.36 -8.43
CA TRP A 185 -3.22 -14.41 -9.10
C TRP A 185 -2.33 -15.22 -10.07
N HIS A 186 -2.42 -16.54 -10.02
CA HIS A 186 -1.82 -17.44 -11.00
C HIS A 186 -2.57 -18.78 -11.04
N ASP A 187 -2.94 -19.25 -12.24
CA ASP A 187 -3.59 -20.55 -12.47
C ASP A 187 -4.78 -20.86 -11.56
N GLY A 188 -5.67 -19.87 -11.36
CA GLY A 188 -6.89 -20.03 -10.56
C GLY A 188 -6.64 -20.02 -9.04
N GLN A 189 -5.43 -19.73 -8.61
CA GLN A 189 -5.04 -19.59 -7.22
C GLN A 189 -4.64 -18.14 -6.91
N LEU A 190 -4.85 -17.73 -5.67
CA LEU A 190 -4.27 -16.53 -5.09
C LEU A 190 -3.09 -16.94 -4.21
N TYR A 191 -1.98 -16.26 -4.37
CA TYR A 191 -0.77 -16.40 -3.55
C TYR A 191 -0.66 -15.15 -2.69
N LEU A 192 -0.39 -15.35 -1.41
CA LEU A 192 -0.29 -14.29 -0.41
C LEU A 192 1.12 -14.28 0.17
N PHE A 193 1.74 -13.10 0.23
CA PHE A 193 3.09 -12.91 0.74
C PHE A 193 3.05 -11.98 1.96
N THR A 194 3.59 -12.46 3.07
CA THR A 194 3.53 -11.70 4.32
C THR A 194 4.66 -10.69 4.49
N LYS A 195 4.33 -9.63 5.22
CA LYS A 195 5.25 -8.68 5.85
C LYS A 195 5.60 -9.17 7.26
N ASP A 196 6.88 -9.39 7.48
CA ASP A 196 7.38 -9.95 8.73
C ASP A 196 7.56 -8.86 9.79
N ARG A 197 6.46 -8.53 10.48
CA ARG A 197 6.41 -7.60 11.61
C ARG A 197 7.15 -8.11 12.86
N GLY A 198 7.72 -9.31 12.80
CA GLY A 198 8.48 -9.93 13.87
C GLY A 198 9.97 -9.73 13.71
N LEU A 199 10.58 -10.54 12.84
CA LEU A 199 12.03 -10.53 12.64
C LEU A 199 12.45 -9.72 11.41
N GLY A 200 11.54 -9.44 10.48
CA GLY A 200 11.85 -8.72 9.23
C GLY A 200 12.83 -9.48 8.32
N THR A 201 12.78 -10.82 8.32
CA THR A 201 13.76 -11.65 7.61
C THR A 201 13.14 -12.70 6.69
N THR A 202 11.82 -12.88 6.75
CA THR A 202 11.14 -13.93 6.00
C THR A 202 9.76 -13.51 5.51
N SER A 203 9.41 -13.77 4.26
CA SER A 203 8.00 -13.71 3.83
C SER A 203 7.44 -15.12 3.75
N LYS A 204 6.34 -15.38 4.47
CA LYS A 204 5.60 -16.63 4.33
C LYS A 204 4.75 -16.53 3.07
N VAL A 205 4.70 -17.63 2.32
CA VAL A 205 3.89 -17.73 1.11
C VAL A 205 2.73 -18.68 1.35
N TYR A 206 1.51 -18.16 1.27
CA TYR A 206 0.30 -18.95 1.38
C TYR A 206 -0.45 -19.00 0.05
N THR A 207 -1.39 -19.93 -0.07
CA THR A 207 -2.32 -19.94 -1.21
C THR A 207 -3.75 -20.32 -0.80
N VAL A 208 -4.72 -19.75 -1.53
CA VAL A 208 -6.14 -20.10 -1.52
C VAL A 208 -6.69 -20.15 -2.95
N PRO A 209 -7.78 -20.88 -3.23
CA PRO A 209 -8.47 -20.80 -4.51
C PRO A 209 -8.98 -19.39 -4.81
N ALA A 210 -8.89 -18.96 -6.07
CA ALA A 210 -9.37 -17.66 -6.54
C ALA A 210 -10.90 -17.62 -6.74
N GLN A 211 -11.65 -18.29 -5.86
CA GLN A 211 -13.11 -18.42 -5.91
C GLN A 211 -13.74 -18.06 -4.55
N PRO A 212 -14.91 -17.39 -4.54
CA PRO A 212 -15.58 -17.00 -3.30
C PRO A 212 -15.78 -18.17 -2.34
N GLY A 213 -15.56 -17.96 -1.06
CA GLY A 213 -15.64 -19.02 -0.06
C GLY A 213 -14.91 -18.70 1.23
N ASN A 214 -14.88 -19.67 2.14
CA ASN A 214 -14.12 -19.62 3.39
C ASN A 214 -13.03 -20.69 3.34
N TYR A 215 -11.77 -20.29 3.50
CA TYR A 215 -10.63 -21.18 3.39
C TYR A 215 -9.74 -21.13 4.61
N THR A 216 -9.12 -22.28 4.93
CA THR A 216 -7.86 -22.27 5.65
C THR A 216 -6.76 -22.22 4.60
N ALA A 217 -5.93 -21.19 4.61
CA ALA A 217 -4.87 -21.04 3.62
C ALA A 217 -3.86 -22.19 3.74
N LYS A 218 -3.22 -22.54 2.62
CA LYS A 218 -2.12 -23.51 2.62
C LYS A 218 -0.79 -22.78 2.68
N LEU A 219 -0.01 -22.97 3.74
CA LEU A 219 1.38 -22.51 3.81
C LEU A 219 2.23 -23.32 2.82
N LEU A 220 2.85 -22.66 1.85
CA LEU A 220 3.67 -23.28 0.82
C LEU A 220 5.15 -23.28 1.19
N THR A 221 5.67 -22.13 1.60
CA THR A 221 7.10 -21.94 1.93
C THR A 221 7.31 -20.68 2.77
N LYS A 222 8.57 -20.44 3.16
CA LYS A 222 9.05 -19.17 3.71
C LYS A 222 10.24 -18.72 2.88
N LEU A 223 10.12 -17.57 2.23
CA LEU A 223 11.18 -16.96 1.45
C LEU A 223 12.08 -16.16 2.38
N ALA A 224 13.39 -16.39 2.33
CA ALA A 224 14.36 -15.61 3.09
C ALA A 224 14.64 -14.30 2.32
N ILE A 225 14.08 -13.21 2.82
CA ILE A 225 14.27 -11.86 2.27
C ILE A 225 14.50 -10.89 3.44
N PRO A 226 15.58 -10.08 3.41
CA PRO A 226 15.73 -9.01 4.38
C PRO A 226 14.72 -7.89 4.07
N GLY A 227 13.90 -7.52 5.05
CA GLY A 227 12.94 -6.44 4.89
C GLY A 227 11.47 -6.89 4.90
N GLU A 228 10.61 -5.91 4.69
CA GLU A 228 9.15 -6.01 4.78
C GLU A 228 8.56 -5.97 3.37
N VAL A 229 7.88 -7.04 2.95
CA VAL A 229 7.23 -7.11 1.63
C VAL A 229 6.17 -6.05 1.51
N THR A 230 6.12 -5.39 0.36
CA THR A 230 5.12 -4.36 0.04
C THR A 230 4.25 -4.76 -1.17
N ASP A 231 4.84 -5.37 -2.21
CA ASP A 231 4.07 -5.92 -3.32
C ASP A 231 4.76 -7.13 -3.99
N ALA A 232 4.05 -7.84 -4.86
CA ALA A 232 4.53 -9.01 -5.60
C ALA A 232 4.03 -9.03 -7.05
N ALA A 233 4.92 -9.31 -8.00
CA ALA A 233 4.58 -9.44 -9.41
C ALA A 233 5.19 -10.69 -10.05
N LEU A 234 4.40 -11.44 -10.82
CA LEU A 234 4.86 -12.57 -11.62
C LEU A 234 4.87 -12.16 -13.10
N SER A 235 5.96 -12.45 -13.78
CA SER A 235 6.08 -12.27 -15.23
C SER A 235 5.07 -13.12 -16.00
N PRO A 236 4.62 -12.68 -17.20
CA PRO A 236 3.63 -13.41 -17.99
C PRO A 236 4.01 -14.86 -18.31
N ASP A 237 5.29 -15.13 -18.58
CA ASP A 237 5.81 -16.49 -18.79
C ASP A 237 5.88 -17.38 -17.53
N GLY A 238 5.62 -16.80 -16.35
CA GLY A 238 5.65 -17.49 -15.07
C GLY A 238 7.06 -17.87 -14.58
N ARG A 239 8.12 -17.24 -15.12
CA ARG A 239 9.52 -17.61 -14.83
C ARG A 239 10.26 -16.66 -13.92
N ARG A 240 9.71 -15.48 -13.68
CA ARG A 240 10.27 -14.45 -12.79
C ARG A 240 9.23 -13.91 -11.83
N LEU A 241 9.48 -14.03 -10.53
CA LEU A 241 8.74 -13.37 -9.46
C LEU A 241 9.58 -12.22 -8.91
N VAL A 242 8.93 -11.07 -8.73
CA VAL A 242 9.48 -9.92 -8.01
C VAL A 242 8.72 -9.77 -6.71
N LEU A 243 9.44 -9.60 -5.61
CA LEU A 243 8.90 -9.04 -4.37
C LEU A 243 9.52 -7.67 -4.13
N LEU A 244 8.70 -6.68 -3.82
CA LEU A 244 9.15 -5.38 -3.38
C LEU A 244 9.28 -5.34 -1.87
N ALA A 245 10.22 -4.52 -1.41
CA ALA A 245 10.28 -3.99 -0.07
C ALA A 245 10.71 -2.52 -0.16
N ARG A 246 10.63 -1.78 0.94
CA ARG A 246 11.04 -0.36 0.95
C ARG A 246 12.44 -0.17 0.37
N GLU A 247 12.51 0.52 -0.77
CA GLU A 247 13.74 0.81 -1.53
C GLU A 247 14.54 -0.45 -1.94
N GLU A 248 13.91 -1.62 -2.05
CA GLU A 248 14.57 -2.88 -2.40
C GLU A 248 13.66 -3.74 -3.28
N MET A 249 14.26 -4.49 -4.20
CA MET A 249 13.56 -5.44 -5.07
C MET A 249 14.25 -6.80 -5.03
N PHE A 250 13.49 -7.85 -4.79
CA PHE A 250 13.97 -9.24 -4.75
C PHE A 250 13.45 -10.00 -5.96
N VAL A 251 14.37 -10.44 -6.81
CA VAL A 251 14.07 -11.12 -8.08
C VAL A 251 14.37 -12.61 -7.93
N PHE A 252 13.34 -13.43 -8.11
CA PHE A 252 13.43 -14.89 -8.11
C PHE A 252 13.18 -15.42 -9.52
N GLU A 253 14.01 -16.36 -9.98
CA GLU A 253 13.87 -16.96 -11.30
C GLU A 253 13.80 -18.49 -11.23
N GLY A 254 13.05 -19.09 -12.15
CA GLY A 254 12.92 -20.54 -12.28
C GLY A 254 12.02 -20.91 -13.45
N ASP A 255 11.96 -22.20 -13.81
CA ASP A 255 11.18 -22.67 -14.96
C ASP A 255 9.65 -22.55 -14.79
N ASN A 256 9.19 -22.37 -13.55
CA ASN A 256 7.80 -22.19 -13.16
C ASN A 256 7.73 -21.67 -11.71
N LEU A 257 6.53 -21.25 -11.27
CA LEU A 257 6.31 -20.72 -9.92
C LEU A 257 6.77 -21.67 -8.79
N ALA A 258 6.61 -22.99 -8.95
CA ALA A 258 7.06 -23.94 -7.93
C ALA A 258 8.59 -24.02 -7.81
N ALA A 259 9.33 -23.80 -8.90
CA ALA A 259 10.78 -23.65 -8.89
C ALA A 259 11.21 -22.29 -8.32
N ILE A 260 10.54 -21.21 -8.72
CA ILE A 260 10.76 -19.85 -8.22
C ILE A 260 10.67 -19.79 -6.68
N LEU A 261 9.64 -20.40 -6.09
CA LEU A 261 9.42 -20.40 -4.63
C LEU A 261 10.49 -21.18 -3.84
N LYS A 262 11.44 -21.82 -4.52
CA LYS A 262 12.61 -22.50 -3.93
C LYS A 262 13.93 -21.80 -4.28
N ALA A 263 13.89 -20.83 -5.18
CA ALA A 263 15.07 -20.12 -5.65
C ALA A 263 15.57 -19.14 -4.59
N LYS A 264 16.87 -18.83 -4.66
CA LYS A 264 17.46 -17.72 -3.90
C LYS A 264 17.25 -16.43 -4.70
N PRO A 265 16.82 -15.32 -4.07
CA PRO A 265 16.62 -14.08 -4.81
C PRO A 265 17.94 -13.40 -5.14
N THR A 266 17.94 -12.69 -6.26
CA THR A 266 18.86 -11.58 -6.52
C THR A 266 18.25 -10.32 -5.92
N GLN A 267 19.02 -9.62 -5.07
CA GLN A 267 18.60 -8.35 -4.48
C GLN A 267 19.07 -7.19 -5.36
N VAL A 268 18.16 -6.28 -5.68
CA VAL A 268 18.41 -5.04 -6.41
C VAL A 268 18.04 -3.88 -5.52
N SER A 269 19.03 -3.04 -5.18
CA SER A 269 18.77 -1.84 -4.37
C SER A 269 18.07 -0.77 -5.20
N LEU A 270 16.97 -0.25 -4.67
CA LEU A 270 16.19 0.87 -5.19
C LEU A 270 16.36 2.12 -4.31
N LYS A 271 17.48 2.24 -3.61
CA LYS A 271 17.76 3.35 -2.69
C LYS A 271 17.54 4.72 -3.34
N GLY A 272 16.73 5.55 -2.69
CA GLY A 272 16.36 6.90 -3.14
C GLY A 272 15.12 6.96 -4.03
N VAL A 273 14.52 5.83 -4.38
CA VAL A 273 13.23 5.78 -5.13
C VAL A 273 12.05 6.13 -4.23
N GLY A 274 12.15 5.82 -2.93
CA GLY A 274 11.05 5.95 -1.98
C GLY A 274 10.45 4.61 -1.59
N GLN A 275 9.28 4.64 -0.95
CA GLN A 275 8.59 3.44 -0.50
C GLN A 275 7.82 2.85 -1.66
N THR A 276 8.39 1.81 -2.27
CA THR A 276 7.81 1.11 -3.43
C THR A 276 6.70 0.17 -2.97
N GLU A 277 5.48 0.36 -3.47
CA GLU A 277 4.25 -0.33 -3.02
C GLU A 277 3.46 -0.97 -4.16
N GLY A 278 3.87 -0.80 -5.42
CA GLY A 278 3.16 -1.38 -6.55
C GLY A 278 4.13 -2.00 -7.56
N ALA A 279 3.83 -3.19 -8.07
CA ALA A 279 4.59 -3.89 -9.08
C ALA A 279 3.68 -4.61 -10.09
N VAL A 280 3.92 -4.41 -11.39
CA VAL A 280 3.21 -5.17 -12.43
C VAL A 280 4.05 -5.38 -13.67
N PHE A 281 4.10 -6.61 -14.17
CA PHE A 281 4.75 -6.89 -15.45
C PHE A 281 3.81 -6.54 -16.62
N THR A 282 4.34 -5.85 -17.62
CA THR A 282 3.66 -5.62 -18.91
C THR A 282 4.15 -6.55 -20.01
N THR A 283 5.38 -7.06 -19.88
CA THR A 283 5.98 -8.11 -20.71
C THR A 283 6.91 -8.95 -19.82
N ASP A 284 7.49 -10.03 -20.35
CA ASP A 284 8.47 -10.84 -19.61
C ASP A 284 9.71 -10.05 -19.17
N HIS A 285 9.98 -8.90 -19.80
CA HIS A 285 11.17 -8.09 -19.53
C HIS A 285 10.87 -6.68 -18.99
N MET A 286 9.60 -6.27 -18.89
CA MET A 286 9.25 -4.91 -18.48
C MET A 286 8.34 -4.95 -17.25
N LEU A 287 8.84 -4.38 -16.16
CA LEU A 287 8.11 -4.21 -14.90
C LEU A 287 7.82 -2.74 -14.67
N TYR A 288 6.58 -2.42 -14.28
CA TYR A 288 6.22 -1.13 -13.73
C TYR A 288 6.27 -1.18 -12.20
N LEU A 289 6.73 -0.08 -11.60
CA LEU A 289 6.84 0.09 -10.14
C LEU A 289 6.19 1.41 -9.74
N SER A 290 5.39 1.44 -8.67
CA SER A 290 4.91 2.67 -8.04
C SER A 290 5.42 2.84 -6.61
N THR A 291 5.44 4.08 -6.14
CA THR A 291 5.71 4.41 -4.73
C THR A 291 4.53 5.09 -4.07
N GLU A 292 4.43 5.05 -2.74
CA GLU A 292 3.41 5.80 -1.98
C GLU A 292 3.48 7.31 -2.27
N GLN A 293 4.69 7.80 -2.57
CA GLN A 293 4.91 9.20 -2.91
C GLN A 293 4.45 9.54 -4.34
N GLY A 294 3.86 8.58 -5.06
CA GLY A 294 3.30 8.74 -6.40
C GLY A 294 4.29 8.50 -7.52
N GLY A 295 5.57 8.20 -7.28
CA GLY A 295 6.52 7.99 -8.37
C GLY A 295 6.18 6.73 -9.18
N LEU A 296 6.11 6.83 -10.51
CA LEU A 296 5.89 5.69 -11.41
C LEU A 296 7.15 5.44 -12.24
N TYR A 297 7.64 4.19 -12.22
CA TYR A 297 8.90 3.79 -12.83
C TYR A 297 8.71 2.54 -13.70
N THR A 298 9.63 2.36 -14.64
CA THR A 298 9.84 1.09 -15.35
C THR A 298 11.19 0.50 -14.99
N TYR A 299 11.24 -0.81 -14.80
CA TYR A 299 12.47 -1.59 -14.69
C TYR A 299 12.58 -2.58 -15.85
N GLN A 300 13.65 -2.45 -16.64
CA GLN A 300 13.92 -3.32 -17.79
C GLN A 300 14.83 -4.47 -17.39
N PHE A 301 14.31 -5.70 -17.42
CA PHE A 301 15.14 -6.90 -17.30
C PHE A 301 15.87 -7.16 -18.62
N GLN A 302 17.08 -7.71 -18.50
CA GLN A 302 17.90 -8.18 -19.62
C GLN A 302 17.48 -9.58 -20.08
#